data_AF-A0A1J0R913-F1
#
_entry.id   AF-A0A1J0R913-F1
#
_cell.length_a   1.000
_cell.length_b   1.000
_cell.length_c   1.000
_cell.angle_alpha   90.00
_cell.angle_beta   90.00
_cell.angle_gamma   90.00
#
_symmetry.space_group_name_H-M   'P 1'
#
loop_
_entity.id
_entity.type
_entity.pdbx_description
1 polymer ?
#
loop_
_entity_poly.entity_id
_entity_poly.type
_entity_poly.pdbx_seq_one_letter_code
_entity_poly.pdbx_strand_id
1 'polypeptide(L)'
;MSSGTEQLSREQCLPFPAETVADAVKRNGSKLGDTACELSPPQLQGSKATQAAPALKTINSLLTGTGTDDTHQPAVSGSQKCKLLSAHSTNGFGNTDQPASPISVAGGYIEIPVTQAGVTLKSPAELKRQGQPKTKPWHEATTKAEKMETASSAGVANETGVLSGRATLRAVIAAMLPKAERADEQKITDKIKAIFDGLDSKQLQQAEEAVDNDKIPKDMTDDEADRRLGDLSDLTQLVTILSRYEAKMTHDLAKLKDKLNTESKQQGSKPEIEDKQKECGKNHASQYDCDSKDFCTYDKTKDEGKRRVYNETKAKEKGVTVTQTQT
;
A
#
# COMPACT_ATOMS: atom_id res chain seq x y z
N MET A 1 -33.25 46.81 65.43
CA MET A 1 -32.72 45.50 65.03
C MET A 1 -33.69 44.90 64.02
N SER A 2 -33.39 44.97 62.73
CA SER A 2 -34.06 44.13 61.73
C SER A 2 -32.96 43.35 61.06
N SER A 3 -32.92 42.06 61.37
CA SER A 3 -31.84 41.14 61.04
C SER A 3 -31.86 40.90 59.53
N GLY A 4 -30.79 41.29 58.84
CA GLY A 4 -30.57 40.94 57.45
C GLY A 4 -30.33 39.44 57.34
N THR A 5 -31.26 38.72 56.71
CA THR A 5 -30.97 37.43 56.10
C THR A 5 -30.35 37.71 54.74
N GLU A 6 -29.03 37.93 54.72
CA GLU A 6 -28.26 37.91 53.48
C GLU A 6 -28.29 36.46 52.96
N GLN A 7 -29.21 36.19 52.04
CA GLN A 7 -29.31 34.90 51.38
C GLN A 7 -28.06 34.73 50.51
N LEU A 8 -27.05 34.05 51.05
CA LEU A 8 -25.80 33.74 50.35
C LEU A 8 -26.12 33.04 49.03
N SER A 9 -26.05 33.79 47.93
CA SER A 9 -26.14 33.23 46.58
C SER A 9 -24.96 32.27 46.37
N ARG A 10 -25.25 31.02 46.02
CA ARG A 10 -24.22 30.02 45.68
C ARG A 10 -23.86 30.19 44.20
N GLU A 11 -22.64 30.66 43.92
CA GLU A 11 -22.10 30.75 42.57
C GLU A 11 -21.62 29.36 42.11
N GLN A 12 -22.31 28.76 41.14
CA GLN A 12 -22.04 27.41 40.62
C GLN A 12 -22.36 27.36 39.12
N CYS A 13 -21.37 27.06 38.28
CA CYS A 13 -21.53 27.04 36.82
C CYS A 13 -21.69 25.65 36.20
N LEU A 14 -21.53 24.59 37.00
CA LEU A 14 -21.72 23.19 36.60
C LEU A 14 -22.52 22.48 37.71
N PRO A 15 -23.86 22.68 37.78
CA PRO A 15 -24.73 22.03 38.76
C PRO A 15 -25.06 20.58 38.36
N PHE A 16 -25.52 19.76 39.33
CA PHE A 16 -26.11 18.46 39.01
C PHE A 16 -27.45 18.64 38.27
N PRO A 17 -27.82 17.75 37.34
CA PRO A 17 -29.07 17.83 36.60
C PRO A 17 -30.35 17.56 37.43
N ALA A 18 -30.22 17.33 38.74
CA ALA A 18 -31.36 17.17 39.65
C ALA A 18 -31.43 18.36 40.61
N GLU A 19 -32.57 19.06 40.59
CA GLU A 19 -32.92 20.23 41.40
C GLU A 19 -32.81 20.03 42.93
N THR A 20 -32.43 18.84 43.40
CA THR A 20 -32.44 18.44 44.81
C THR A 20 -31.09 18.47 45.52
N VAL A 21 -29.98 18.65 44.80
CA VAL A 21 -28.63 18.73 45.43
C VAL A 21 -28.08 20.15 45.27
N ALA A 22 -27.95 20.86 46.38
CA ALA A 22 -27.47 22.25 46.46
C ALA A 22 -25.97 22.44 46.13
N ASP A 23 -25.32 21.44 45.54
CA ASP A 23 -23.88 21.32 45.43
C ASP A 23 -23.43 21.21 43.97
N ALA A 24 -22.31 21.87 43.65
CA ALA A 24 -21.68 21.76 42.34
C ALA A 24 -21.19 20.34 42.06
N VAL A 25 -21.12 19.96 40.77
CA VAL A 25 -20.54 18.68 40.36
C VAL A 25 -19.07 18.60 40.77
N LYS A 26 -18.69 17.54 41.48
CA LYS A 26 -17.34 17.35 42.01
C LYS A 26 -16.42 16.70 40.98
N ARG A 27 -15.15 17.15 40.94
CA ARG A 27 -14.09 16.49 40.18
C ARG A 27 -13.53 15.31 40.98
N ASN A 28 -13.40 14.16 40.36
CA ASN A 28 -12.74 12.98 40.92
C ASN A 28 -11.79 12.39 39.88
N GLY A 29 -10.50 12.70 40.00
CA GLY A 29 -9.50 12.36 38.99
C GLY A 29 -9.87 12.91 37.60
N SER A 30 -9.96 12.02 36.61
CA SER A 30 -10.35 12.33 35.22
C SER A 30 -11.86 12.46 35.02
N LYS A 31 -12.68 12.42 36.08
CA LYS A 31 -14.15 12.55 35.99
C LYS A 31 -14.66 13.86 36.58
N LEU A 32 -15.78 14.33 36.05
CA LEU A 32 -16.62 15.36 36.63
C LEU A 32 -18.00 14.73 36.93
N GLY A 33 -18.29 14.51 38.20
CA GLY A 33 -19.36 13.61 38.63
C GLY A 33 -19.05 12.19 38.17
N ASP A 34 -20.00 11.54 37.51
CA ASP A 34 -19.82 10.21 36.93
C ASP A 34 -19.29 10.26 35.48
N THR A 35 -19.20 11.45 34.88
CA THR A 35 -18.84 11.66 33.48
C THR A 35 -17.32 11.79 33.32
N ALA A 36 -16.73 11.03 32.38
CA ALA A 36 -15.33 11.22 31.99
C ALA A 36 -15.11 12.63 31.40
N CYS A 37 -14.19 13.40 31.99
CA CYS A 37 -13.94 14.80 31.66
C CYS A 37 -12.48 15.17 32.01
N GLU A 38 -11.54 14.52 31.32
CA GLU A 38 -10.12 14.80 31.44
C GLU A 38 -9.79 16.08 30.67
N LEU A 39 -9.38 17.13 31.39
CA LEU A 39 -9.01 18.43 30.82
C LEU A 39 -7.50 18.50 30.55
N SER A 40 -6.97 17.42 29.98
CA SER A 40 -5.56 17.29 29.65
C SER A 40 -5.44 16.64 28.28
N PRO A 41 -4.49 17.08 27.43
CA PRO A 41 -4.28 16.44 26.15
C PRO A 41 -3.87 14.97 26.38
N PRO A 42 -4.41 14.01 25.61
CA PRO A 42 -3.99 12.61 25.74
C PRO A 42 -2.51 12.48 25.34
N GLN A 43 -1.80 11.54 25.94
CA GLN A 43 -0.47 11.18 25.44
C GLN A 43 -0.58 10.63 24.02
N LEU A 44 0.27 11.13 23.12
CA LEU A 44 0.38 10.60 21.77
C LEU A 44 0.98 9.19 21.85
N GLN A 45 0.13 8.18 21.75
CA GLN A 45 0.55 6.79 21.63
C GLN A 45 0.30 6.34 20.19
N GLY A 46 1.21 5.53 19.66
CA GLY A 46 1.10 4.89 18.34
C GLY A 46 -0.06 3.89 18.32
N SER A 47 -1.28 4.42 18.33
CA SER A 47 -2.53 3.67 18.24
C SER A 47 -3.24 4.11 16.97
N LYS A 48 -3.89 3.16 16.30
CA LYS A 48 -4.68 3.41 15.08
C LYS A 48 -5.61 4.60 15.35
N ALA A 49 -5.70 5.53 14.40
CA ALA A 49 -6.59 6.69 14.47
C ALA A 49 -8.06 6.24 14.47
N THR A 50 -8.56 5.80 15.62
CA THR A 50 -9.94 5.34 15.84
C THR A 50 -10.83 6.45 16.41
N GLN A 51 -10.27 7.63 16.68
CA GLN A 51 -10.98 8.70 17.38
C GLN A 51 -11.78 9.64 16.46
N ALA A 52 -11.58 9.61 15.14
CA ALA A 52 -12.30 10.49 14.22
C ALA A 52 -13.82 10.23 14.22
N ALA A 53 -14.26 8.98 14.09
CA ALA A 53 -15.68 8.63 14.09
C ALA A 53 -16.38 8.89 15.45
N PRO A 54 -15.79 8.51 16.61
CA PRO A 54 -16.30 8.91 17.92
C PRO A 54 -16.39 10.43 18.10
N ALA A 55 -15.37 11.19 17.68
CA ALA A 55 -15.39 12.65 17.77
C ALA A 55 -16.53 13.27 16.94
N LEU A 56 -16.74 12.79 15.72
CA LEU A 56 -17.85 13.22 14.87
C LEU A 56 -19.21 12.88 15.50
N LYS A 57 -19.35 11.69 16.09
CA LYS A 57 -20.55 11.29 16.83
C LYS A 57 -20.82 12.24 17.99
N THR A 58 -19.80 12.58 18.78
CA THR A 58 -19.91 13.53 19.90
C THR A 58 -20.34 14.92 19.44
N ILE A 59 -19.76 15.45 18.36
CA ILE A 59 -20.14 16.76 17.80
C ILE A 59 -21.60 16.74 17.34
N ASN A 60 -22.05 15.65 16.71
CA ASN A 60 -23.44 15.50 16.26
C ASN A 60 -24.44 15.34 17.42
N SER A 61 -23.98 14.94 18.60
CA SER A 61 -24.82 14.78 19.80
C SER A 61 -24.77 15.97 20.75
N LEU A 62 -24.10 17.07 20.39
CA LEU A 62 -24.10 18.28 21.21
C LEU A 62 -25.54 18.83 21.35
N LEU A 63 -25.86 19.29 22.56
CA LEU A 63 -27.14 19.94 22.82
C LEU A 63 -27.25 21.25 22.03
N THR A 64 -28.48 21.66 21.78
CA THR A 64 -28.80 22.91 21.07
C THR A 64 -29.79 23.71 21.88
N GLY A 65 -29.65 25.03 21.93
CA GLY A 65 -30.45 25.88 22.79
C GLY A 65 -30.63 27.27 22.21
N THR A 66 -31.83 27.81 22.32
CA THR A 66 -32.25 29.11 21.77
C THR A 66 -32.09 30.28 22.73
N GLY A 67 -31.66 30.03 23.97
CA GLY A 67 -31.54 31.06 25.02
C GLY A 67 -32.87 31.57 25.56
N THR A 68 -33.98 30.90 25.27
CA THR A 68 -35.33 31.29 25.69
C THR A 68 -35.67 30.91 27.14
N ASP A 69 -34.92 29.98 27.71
CA ASP A 69 -35.10 29.47 29.07
C ASP A 69 -33.74 29.11 29.70
N ASP A 70 -33.80 28.59 30.92
CA ASP A 70 -32.63 28.18 31.70
C ASP A 70 -32.31 26.68 31.56
N THR A 71 -32.76 25.98 30.51
CA THR A 71 -32.56 24.51 30.37
C THR A 71 -31.09 24.08 30.38
N HIS A 72 -30.17 24.99 30.04
CA HIS A 72 -28.73 24.72 29.91
C HIS A 72 -27.86 25.45 30.94
N GLN A 73 -28.47 26.08 31.94
CA GLN A 73 -27.78 26.88 32.94
C GLN A 73 -28.59 26.96 34.25
N PRO A 74 -28.00 27.31 35.39
CA PRO A 74 -28.79 27.72 36.54
C PRO A 74 -29.65 28.95 36.20
N ALA A 75 -30.83 29.04 36.80
CA ALA A 75 -31.73 30.15 36.57
C ALA A 75 -31.08 31.51 36.89
N VAL A 76 -31.36 32.52 36.06
CA VAL A 76 -30.84 33.88 36.25
C VAL A 76 -31.34 34.50 37.57
N SER A 77 -32.54 34.10 38.00
CA SER A 77 -33.13 34.40 39.31
C SER A 77 -33.22 33.13 40.18
N GLY A 78 -32.53 33.13 41.33
CA GLY A 78 -32.54 31.98 42.25
C GLY A 78 -31.36 32.00 43.24
N SER A 79 -31.28 30.98 44.11
CA SER A 79 -30.20 30.79 45.08
C SER A 79 -28.93 30.17 44.48
N GLN A 80 -29.04 29.49 43.34
CA GLN A 80 -27.93 29.00 42.54
C GLN A 80 -27.79 29.87 41.30
N LYS A 81 -26.62 30.47 41.10
CA LYS A 81 -26.35 31.38 39.97
C LYS A 81 -25.03 31.03 39.31
N CYS A 82 -24.89 31.37 38.04
CA CYS A 82 -23.59 31.43 37.38
C CYS A 82 -23.48 32.75 36.61
N LYS A 83 -22.89 33.77 37.24
CA LYS A 83 -22.70 35.10 36.63
C LYS A 83 -21.91 35.05 35.32
N LEU A 84 -21.09 34.03 35.11
CA LEU A 84 -20.30 33.87 33.88
C LEU A 84 -21.16 33.63 32.63
N LEU A 85 -22.39 33.12 32.79
CA LEU A 85 -23.28 32.76 31.68
C LEU A 85 -24.27 33.89 31.29
N SER A 86 -24.15 35.07 31.89
CA SER A 86 -24.84 36.29 31.47
C SER A 86 -23.86 37.46 31.47
N ALA A 87 -23.88 38.28 30.41
CA ALA A 87 -23.08 39.50 30.34
C ALA A 87 -23.85 40.75 30.80
N HIS A 88 -25.12 40.59 31.20
CA HIS A 88 -25.97 41.68 31.67
C HIS A 88 -25.49 42.23 33.03
N SER A 89 -25.60 43.54 33.25
CA SER A 89 -25.04 44.20 34.44
C SER A 89 -25.77 43.90 35.76
N THR A 90 -27.04 43.48 35.70
CA THR A 90 -27.83 43.17 36.92
C THR A 90 -27.52 41.81 37.53
N ASN A 91 -27.37 40.76 36.71
CA ASN A 91 -27.31 39.37 37.18
C ASN A 91 -26.14 38.57 36.58
N GLY A 92 -25.34 39.21 35.73
CA GLY A 92 -24.21 38.63 35.03
C GLY A 92 -22.85 39.13 35.54
N PHE A 93 -21.81 38.96 34.72
CA PHE A 93 -20.46 39.46 35.02
C PHE A 93 -20.24 40.92 34.57
N GLY A 94 -21.17 41.50 33.81
CA GLY A 94 -21.10 42.92 33.44
C GLY A 94 -21.13 43.80 34.69
N ASN A 95 -20.27 44.82 34.75
CA ASN A 95 -20.23 45.75 35.87
C ASN A 95 -20.56 47.16 35.36
N THR A 96 -21.55 47.80 35.99
CA THR A 96 -22.13 49.10 35.59
C THR A 96 -22.81 49.05 34.22
N ASP A 97 -22.09 48.62 33.18
CA ASP A 97 -22.57 48.42 31.82
C ASP A 97 -22.37 46.98 31.36
N GLN A 98 -23.15 46.57 30.36
CA GLN A 98 -23.00 45.31 29.66
C GLN A 98 -22.21 45.49 28.36
N PRO A 99 -21.53 44.45 27.84
CA PRO A 99 -20.88 44.51 26.54
C PRO A 99 -21.85 44.90 25.42
N ALA A 100 -21.32 45.54 24.37
CA ALA A 100 -22.12 45.96 23.20
C ALA A 100 -22.64 44.79 22.35
N SER A 101 -22.13 43.57 22.56
CA SER A 101 -22.51 42.39 21.78
C SER A 101 -22.33 41.11 22.58
N PRO A 102 -23.10 40.04 22.26
CA PRO A 102 -22.95 38.73 22.88
C PRO A 102 -21.52 38.18 22.78
N ILE A 103 -21.09 37.50 23.85
CA ILE A 103 -19.74 36.91 23.93
C ILE A 103 -19.79 35.46 23.49
N SER A 104 -18.85 35.07 22.64
CA SER A 104 -18.77 33.70 22.10
C SER A 104 -17.63 32.95 22.78
N VAL A 105 -17.92 31.79 23.37
CA VAL A 105 -16.95 30.95 24.08
C VAL A 105 -16.98 29.50 23.56
N ALA A 106 -16.08 28.65 24.04
CA ALA A 106 -15.97 27.24 23.63
C ALA A 106 -15.89 27.06 22.10
N GLY A 107 -15.00 27.82 21.45
CA GLY A 107 -14.88 27.82 19.99
C GLY A 107 -16.16 28.28 19.29
N GLY A 108 -16.95 29.14 19.95
CA GLY A 108 -18.19 29.69 19.44
C GLY A 108 -19.43 28.82 19.57
N TYR A 109 -19.35 27.69 20.28
CA TYR A 109 -20.51 26.84 20.56
C TYR A 109 -21.51 27.50 21.52
N ILE A 110 -21.01 28.15 22.56
CA ILE A 110 -21.83 28.83 23.56
C ILE A 110 -21.79 30.33 23.27
N GLU A 111 -22.95 30.96 23.16
CA GLU A 111 -23.10 32.40 23.08
C GLU A 111 -23.75 32.93 24.35
N ILE A 112 -23.00 33.77 25.07
CA ILE A 112 -23.40 34.41 26.33
C ILE A 112 -24.12 35.71 25.99
N PRO A 113 -25.39 35.87 26.40
CA PRO A 113 -26.20 37.02 26.04
C PRO A 113 -25.81 38.27 26.84
N VAL A 114 -26.03 39.43 26.24
CA VAL A 114 -25.96 40.74 26.92
C VAL A 114 -27.27 41.13 27.58
N THR A 115 -28.33 40.34 27.37
CA THR A 115 -29.65 40.49 27.99
C THR A 115 -29.82 39.49 29.14
N GLN A 116 -30.95 39.57 29.85
CA GLN A 116 -31.31 38.60 30.90
C GLN A 116 -31.83 37.25 30.35
N ALA A 117 -31.44 36.90 29.13
CA ALA A 117 -31.79 35.63 28.49
C ALA A 117 -30.83 34.50 28.92
N GLY A 118 -31.16 33.26 28.56
CA GLY A 118 -30.27 32.12 28.72
C GLY A 118 -29.20 32.04 27.63
N VAL A 119 -28.17 31.22 27.84
CA VAL A 119 -27.16 30.95 26.80
C VAL A 119 -27.77 30.31 25.56
N THR A 120 -27.26 30.72 24.41
CA THR A 120 -27.55 30.05 23.13
C THR A 120 -26.47 28.99 22.88
N LEU A 121 -26.90 27.77 22.54
CA LEU A 121 -26.00 26.68 22.12
C LEU A 121 -26.20 26.44 20.63
N LYS A 122 -25.14 26.70 19.83
CA LYS A 122 -25.19 26.51 18.38
C LYS A 122 -25.42 25.04 18.01
N SER A 123 -26.24 24.82 16.98
CA SER A 123 -26.47 23.49 16.45
C SER A 123 -25.23 22.88 15.78
N PRO A 124 -25.13 21.54 15.68
CA PRO A 124 -24.06 20.90 14.92
C PRO A 124 -23.94 21.42 13.47
N ALA A 125 -25.06 21.77 12.83
CA ALA A 125 -25.05 22.34 11.49
C ALA A 125 -24.35 23.72 11.44
N GLU A 126 -24.60 24.57 12.44
CA GLU A 126 -23.95 25.88 12.54
C GLU A 126 -22.46 25.77 12.88
N LEU A 127 -22.09 24.82 13.73
CA LEU A 127 -20.69 24.55 14.09
C LEU A 127 -19.87 24.08 12.90
N LYS A 128 -20.47 23.28 12.01
CA LYS A 128 -19.84 22.73 10.80
C LYS A 128 -19.82 23.69 9.61
N ARG A 129 -20.52 24.81 9.69
CA ARG A 129 -20.65 25.75 8.57
C ARG A 129 -19.32 26.45 8.27
N GLN A 130 -18.92 26.40 7.00
CA GLN A 130 -17.71 27.06 6.52
C GLN A 130 -17.83 28.60 6.62
N GLY A 131 -16.69 29.27 6.79
CA GLY A 131 -16.60 30.73 6.70
C GLY A 131 -17.10 31.49 7.93
N GLN A 132 -17.41 30.79 9.02
CA GLN A 132 -17.80 31.40 10.30
C GLN A 132 -16.58 31.57 11.21
N PRO A 133 -16.11 32.81 11.48
CA PRO A 133 -14.90 33.02 12.28
C PRO A 133 -15.01 32.46 13.70
N LYS A 134 -16.18 32.64 14.33
CA LYS A 134 -16.44 32.19 15.70
C LYS A 134 -16.41 30.66 15.84
N THR A 135 -16.91 29.92 14.86
CA THR A 135 -17.00 28.44 14.89
C THR A 135 -15.92 27.74 14.06
N LYS A 136 -14.93 28.48 13.56
CA LYS A 136 -13.83 27.97 12.74
C LYS A 136 -13.15 26.72 13.34
N PRO A 137 -12.85 26.65 14.66
CA PRO A 137 -12.22 25.45 15.24
C PRO A 137 -13.06 24.18 15.08
N TRP A 138 -14.39 24.27 15.22
CA TRP A 138 -15.29 23.13 15.05
C TRP A 138 -15.38 22.68 13.59
N HIS A 139 -15.50 23.63 12.67
CA HIS A 139 -15.52 23.34 11.23
C HIS A 139 -14.23 22.64 10.79
N GLU A 140 -13.06 23.15 11.20
CA GLU A 140 -11.77 22.56 10.86
C GLU A 140 -11.59 21.16 11.46
N ALA A 141 -11.94 20.99 12.74
CA ALA A 141 -11.85 19.69 13.40
C ALA A 141 -12.76 18.64 12.73
N THR A 142 -14.01 19.01 12.44
CA THR A 142 -14.98 18.12 11.78
C THR A 142 -14.49 17.75 10.38
N THR A 143 -14.06 18.74 9.59
CA THR A 143 -13.59 18.51 8.21
C THR A 143 -12.37 17.60 8.18
N LYS A 144 -11.43 17.77 9.12
CA LYS A 144 -10.26 16.90 9.22
C LYS A 144 -10.62 15.49 9.68
N ALA A 145 -11.55 15.35 10.63
CA ALA A 145 -12.02 14.04 11.08
C ALA A 145 -12.76 13.29 9.96
N GLU A 146 -13.57 13.97 9.15
CA GLU A 146 -14.28 13.39 8.00
C GLU A 146 -13.34 12.94 6.88
N LYS A 147 -12.21 13.63 6.71
CA LYS A 147 -11.20 13.34 5.68
C LYS A 147 -10.05 12.47 6.18
N MET A 148 -10.08 12.01 7.43
CA MET A 148 -8.99 11.25 8.00
C MET A 148 -8.90 9.90 7.30
N GLU A 149 -7.82 9.68 6.56
CA GLU A 149 -7.56 8.41 5.92
C GLU A 149 -7.32 7.32 6.97
N THR A 150 -7.84 6.14 6.68
CA THR A 150 -7.65 4.95 7.51
C THR A 150 -6.79 3.96 6.74
N ALA A 151 -6.31 2.92 7.43
CA ALA A 151 -5.66 1.77 6.77
C ALA A 151 -6.59 1.03 5.77
N SER A 152 -7.87 1.40 5.70
CA SER A 152 -8.84 0.88 4.73
C SER A 152 -9.25 1.92 3.69
N SER A 153 -8.61 3.09 3.65
CA SER A 153 -8.82 4.08 2.59
C SER A 153 -8.50 3.49 1.22
N ALA A 154 -9.20 3.97 0.19
CA ALA A 154 -8.89 3.59 -1.19
C ALA A 154 -7.42 3.94 -1.51
N GLY A 155 -6.67 2.98 -2.03
CA GLY A 155 -5.25 3.14 -2.39
C GLY A 155 -4.23 2.56 -1.41
N VAL A 156 -4.64 2.11 -0.22
CA VAL A 156 -3.73 1.40 0.73
C VAL A 156 -4.00 -0.10 0.87
N ALA A 157 -5.14 -0.58 0.35
CA ALA A 157 -5.48 -1.99 0.35
C ALA A 157 -5.37 -2.59 -1.06
N ASN A 158 -5.11 -3.90 -1.12
CA ASN A 158 -5.17 -4.66 -2.38
C ASN A 158 -6.58 -4.58 -2.99
N GLU A 159 -6.64 -4.52 -4.33
CA GLU A 159 -7.91 -4.64 -5.05
C GLU A 159 -8.56 -6.00 -4.74
N THR A 160 -9.88 -6.03 -4.55
CA THR A 160 -10.63 -7.25 -4.23
C THR A 160 -11.67 -7.56 -5.31
N GLY A 161 -12.33 -8.72 -5.20
CA GLY A 161 -13.29 -9.19 -6.20
C GLY A 161 -12.65 -9.97 -7.34
N VAL A 162 -13.47 -10.32 -8.34
CA VAL A 162 -13.07 -11.11 -9.52
C VAL A 162 -11.86 -10.46 -10.21
N LEU A 163 -10.89 -11.28 -10.64
CA LEU A 163 -9.61 -10.81 -11.18
C LEU A 163 -9.77 -9.90 -12.40
N SER A 164 -10.74 -10.17 -13.28
CA SER A 164 -11.06 -9.30 -14.43
C SER A 164 -11.74 -7.97 -14.06
N GLY A 165 -12.13 -7.78 -12.81
CA GLY A 165 -12.65 -6.51 -12.28
C GLY A 165 -11.56 -5.62 -11.65
N ARG A 166 -10.36 -6.16 -11.43
CA ARG A 166 -9.24 -5.48 -10.77
C ARG A 166 -8.50 -4.57 -11.76
N ALA A 167 -8.69 -3.25 -11.63
CA ALA A 167 -8.22 -2.26 -12.59
C ALA A 167 -6.69 -2.28 -12.76
N THR A 168 -5.95 -2.38 -11.65
CA THR A 168 -4.49 -2.43 -11.67
C THR A 168 -3.99 -3.71 -12.32
N LEU A 169 -4.60 -4.86 -12.00
CA LEU A 169 -4.24 -6.14 -12.63
C LEU A 169 -4.46 -6.08 -14.15
N ARG A 170 -5.61 -5.57 -14.60
CA ARG A 170 -5.90 -5.41 -16.04
C ARG A 170 -4.88 -4.52 -16.73
N ALA A 171 -4.52 -3.39 -16.12
CA ALA A 171 -3.53 -2.48 -16.69
C ALA A 171 -2.17 -3.15 -16.88
N VAL A 172 -1.73 -3.95 -15.90
CA VAL A 172 -0.48 -4.72 -15.97
C VAL A 172 -0.54 -5.78 -17.07
N ILE A 173 -1.63 -6.57 -17.14
CA ILE A 173 -1.80 -7.58 -18.20
C ILE A 173 -1.85 -6.91 -19.58
N ALA A 174 -2.60 -5.81 -19.74
CA ALA A 174 -2.67 -5.07 -20.99
C ALA A 174 -1.30 -4.55 -21.44
N ALA A 175 -0.45 -4.09 -20.53
CA ALA A 175 0.90 -3.62 -20.85
C ALA A 175 1.80 -4.75 -21.40
N MET A 176 1.59 -5.99 -20.96
CA MET A 176 2.31 -7.18 -21.45
C MET A 176 1.82 -7.67 -22.81
N LEU A 177 0.64 -7.26 -23.26
CA LEU A 177 0.10 -7.64 -24.57
C LEU A 177 0.74 -6.84 -25.73
N PRO A 178 0.74 -7.41 -26.96
CA PRO A 178 1.09 -6.68 -28.17
C PRO A 178 0.30 -5.38 -28.29
N LYS A 179 0.92 -4.33 -28.83
CA LYS A 179 0.33 -2.97 -28.89
C LYS A 179 -1.09 -2.94 -29.47
N ALA A 180 -1.34 -3.74 -30.51
CA ALA A 180 -2.64 -3.81 -31.18
C ALA A 180 -3.76 -4.42 -30.31
N GLU A 181 -3.41 -5.11 -29.22
CA GLU A 181 -4.33 -5.88 -28.39
C GLU A 181 -4.58 -5.24 -27.03
N ARG A 182 -3.86 -4.17 -26.68
CA ARG A 182 -3.91 -3.57 -25.33
C ARG A 182 -5.23 -2.90 -24.97
N ALA A 183 -6.06 -2.60 -25.97
CA ALA A 183 -7.39 -2.02 -25.79
C ALA A 183 -8.49 -3.09 -25.91
N ASP A 184 -8.13 -4.34 -26.18
CA ASP A 184 -9.08 -5.44 -26.35
C ASP A 184 -9.38 -6.09 -25.00
N GLU A 185 -10.54 -5.74 -24.44
CA GLU A 185 -10.98 -6.19 -23.12
C GLU A 185 -11.17 -7.70 -23.03
N GLN A 186 -11.55 -8.34 -24.13
CA GLN A 186 -11.70 -9.79 -24.16
C GLN A 186 -10.34 -10.45 -24.09
N LYS A 187 -9.36 -9.97 -24.86
CA LYS A 187 -7.98 -10.49 -24.81
C LYS A 187 -7.32 -10.30 -23.45
N ILE A 188 -7.55 -9.16 -22.80
CA ILE A 188 -7.06 -8.93 -21.44
C ILE A 188 -7.68 -9.95 -20.47
N THR A 189 -9.00 -10.14 -20.52
CA THR A 189 -9.72 -11.08 -19.67
C THR A 189 -9.27 -12.52 -19.91
N ASP A 190 -9.13 -12.93 -21.17
CA ASP A 190 -8.67 -14.26 -21.55
C ASP A 190 -7.24 -14.51 -21.07
N LYS A 191 -6.37 -13.49 -21.14
CA LYS A 191 -5.00 -13.59 -20.65
C LYS A 191 -4.93 -13.69 -19.12
N ILE A 192 -5.76 -12.94 -18.39
CA ILE A 192 -5.89 -13.10 -16.92
C ILE A 192 -6.29 -14.53 -16.60
N LYS A 193 -7.35 -15.04 -17.25
CA LYS A 193 -7.83 -16.41 -17.05
C LYS A 193 -6.76 -17.45 -17.36
N ALA A 194 -5.98 -17.24 -18.41
CA ALA A 194 -4.90 -18.17 -18.80
C ALA A 194 -3.72 -18.17 -17.82
N ILE A 195 -3.40 -17.03 -17.18
CA ILE A 195 -2.28 -16.94 -16.22
C ILE A 195 -2.67 -17.59 -14.89
N PHE A 196 -3.87 -17.30 -14.39
CA PHE A 196 -4.31 -17.76 -13.06
C PHE A 196 -5.15 -19.04 -13.10
N ASP A 197 -5.39 -19.63 -14.28
CA ASP A 197 -6.29 -20.78 -14.45
C ASP A 197 -7.73 -20.52 -13.93
N GLY A 198 -8.20 -19.28 -14.11
CA GLY A 198 -9.50 -18.83 -13.63
C GLY A 198 -9.57 -17.33 -13.41
N LEU A 199 -10.76 -16.85 -13.05
CA LEU A 199 -11.02 -15.43 -12.75
C LEU A 199 -11.44 -15.20 -11.29
N ASP A 200 -11.67 -16.26 -10.53
CA ASP A 200 -12.06 -16.13 -9.12
C ASP A 200 -10.85 -15.76 -8.26
N SER A 201 -11.08 -15.08 -7.14
CA SER A 201 -10.00 -14.63 -6.26
C SER A 201 -9.23 -15.81 -5.65
N LYS A 202 -9.84 -16.99 -5.53
CA LYS A 202 -9.21 -18.19 -5.02
C LYS A 202 -8.01 -18.64 -5.87
N GLN A 203 -8.05 -18.45 -7.19
CA GLN A 203 -6.95 -18.80 -8.07
C GLN A 203 -5.71 -17.94 -7.81
N LEU A 204 -5.92 -16.64 -7.60
CA LEU A 204 -4.84 -15.75 -7.19
C LEU A 204 -4.29 -16.16 -5.82
N GLN A 205 -5.18 -16.47 -4.87
CA GLN A 205 -4.76 -16.94 -3.55
C GLN A 205 -3.91 -18.21 -3.64
N GLN A 206 -4.24 -19.16 -4.51
CA GLN A 206 -3.42 -20.36 -4.74
C GLN A 206 -2.04 -20.03 -5.31
N ALA A 207 -1.96 -19.05 -6.22
CA ALA A 207 -0.68 -18.59 -6.74
C ALA A 207 0.16 -17.88 -5.66
N GLU A 208 -0.46 -17.03 -4.83
CA GLU A 208 0.17 -16.39 -3.68
C GLU A 208 0.66 -17.42 -2.66
N GLU A 209 -0.16 -18.41 -2.32
CA GLU A 209 0.22 -19.52 -1.44
C GLU A 209 1.39 -20.33 -2.01
N ALA A 210 1.44 -20.55 -3.33
CA ALA A 210 2.57 -21.24 -3.96
C ALA A 210 3.87 -20.42 -3.83
N VAL A 211 3.80 -19.10 -4.01
CA VAL A 211 4.92 -18.17 -3.82
C VAL A 211 5.37 -18.15 -2.35
N ASP A 212 4.43 -18.03 -1.41
CA ASP A 212 4.72 -18.02 0.02
C ASP A 212 5.36 -19.32 0.50
N ASN A 213 4.96 -20.45 -0.09
CA ASN A 213 5.49 -21.77 0.23
C ASN A 213 6.84 -22.07 -0.41
N ASP A 214 7.31 -21.24 -1.36
CA ASP A 214 8.57 -21.51 -2.04
C ASP A 214 9.73 -21.43 -1.04
N LYS A 215 10.61 -22.44 -1.12
CA LYS A 215 11.75 -22.56 -0.20
C LYS A 215 12.92 -21.82 -0.78
N ILE A 216 13.36 -20.80 -0.06
CA ILE A 216 14.60 -20.08 -0.32
C ILE A 216 15.74 -20.84 0.36
N PRO A 217 16.70 -21.38 -0.42
CA PRO A 217 17.86 -22.06 0.12
C PRO A 217 18.73 -21.13 0.96
N LYS A 218 19.40 -21.67 1.99
CA LYS A 218 20.29 -20.89 2.86
C LYS A 218 21.44 -20.16 2.15
N ASP A 219 21.91 -20.63 1.00
CA ASP A 219 22.94 -19.94 0.21
C ASP A 219 22.41 -18.69 -0.50
N MET A 220 21.09 -18.51 -0.55
CA MET A 220 20.42 -17.34 -1.07
C MET A 220 20.01 -16.35 0.04
N THR A 221 20.12 -16.72 1.31
CA THR A 221 19.76 -15.87 2.47
C THR A 221 20.98 -15.59 3.36
N ASP A 222 20.81 -14.74 4.36
CA ASP A 222 21.79 -14.59 5.46
C ASP A 222 21.45 -15.50 6.65
N ASP A 223 20.46 -16.40 6.48
CA ASP A 223 20.02 -17.34 7.51
C ASP A 223 20.82 -18.64 7.44
N GLU A 224 20.95 -19.30 8.59
CA GLU A 224 21.68 -20.59 8.72
C GLU A 224 20.92 -21.79 8.12
N ALA A 225 19.65 -21.61 7.78
CA ALA A 225 18.76 -22.64 7.28
C ALA A 225 17.83 -22.12 6.17
N ASP A 226 17.31 -23.06 5.38
CA ASP A 226 16.31 -22.76 4.36
C ASP A 226 15.06 -22.14 4.98
N ARG A 227 14.45 -21.18 4.28
CA ARG A 227 13.26 -20.43 4.74
C ARG A 227 12.17 -20.46 3.68
N ARG A 228 10.91 -20.49 4.08
CA ARG A 228 9.80 -20.22 3.15
C ARG A 228 9.71 -18.72 2.92
N LEU A 229 9.44 -18.30 1.68
CA LEU A 229 9.35 -16.89 1.32
C LEU A 229 8.29 -16.14 2.16
N GLY A 230 7.15 -16.79 2.41
CA GLY A 230 6.06 -16.21 3.22
C GLY A 230 6.40 -16.02 4.71
N ASP A 231 7.50 -16.62 5.19
CA ASP A 231 7.98 -16.43 6.56
C ASP A 231 8.98 -15.24 6.67
N LEU A 232 9.22 -14.52 5.56
CA LEU A 232 10.12 -13.37 5.48
C LEU A 232 9.31 -12.08 5.29
N SER A 233 9.45 -11.13 6.22
CA SER A 233 8.74 -9.84 6.17
C SER A 233 9.67 -8.62 6.12
N ASP A 234 10.98 -8.82 6.29
CA ASP A 234 11.95 -7.74 6.22
C ASP A 234 12.24 -7.36 4.76
N LEU A 235 11.98 -6.10 4.41
CA LEU A 235 12.12 -5.63 3.03
C LEU A 235 13.58 -5.67 2.55
N THR A 236 14.54 -5.39 3.42
CA THR A 236 15.96 -5.43 3.08
C THR A 236 16.41 -6.86 2.78
N GLN A 237 15.94 -7.82 3.57
CA GLN A 237 16.17 -9.25 3.34
C GLN A 237 15.55 -9.70 2.00
N LEU A 238 14.29 -9.34 1.74
CA LEU A 238 13.60 -9.70 0.49
C LEU A 238 14.29 -9.13 -0.75
N VAL A 239 14.72 -7.86 -0.72
CA VAL A 239 15.46 -7.23 -1.83
C VAL A 239 16.83 -7.89 -2.04
N THR A 240 17.52 -8.25 -0.96
CA THR A 240 18.81 -8.93 -1.04
C THR A 240 18.68 -10.31 -1.69
N ILE A 241 17.64 -11.08 -1.29
CA ILE A 241 17.32 -12.37 -1.90
C ILE A 241 17.04 -12.20 -3.40
N LEU A 242 16.20 -11.22 -3.78
CA LEU A 242 15.89 -10.93 -5.18
C LEU A 242 17.16 -10.66 -6.00
N SER A 243 18.05 -9.79 -5.51
CA SER A 243 19.31 -9.47 -6.19
C SER A 243 20.23 -10.69 -6.36
N ARG A 244 20.26 -11.61 -5.40
CA ARG A 244 21.03 -12.87 -5.50
C ARG A 244 20.47 -13.79 -6.58
N TYR A 245 19.15 -13.93 -6.67
CA TYR A 245 18.51 -14.69 -7.74
C TYR A 245 18.73 -14.07 -9.12
N GLU A 246 18.67 -12.75 -9.26
CA GLU A 246 18.95 -12.05 -10.52
C GLU A 246 20.41 -12.26 -10.98
N ALA A 247 21.37 -12.21 -10.05
CA ALA A 247 22.78 -12.50 -10.33
C ALA A 247 22.98 -13.96 -10.76
N LYS A 248 22.33 -14.90 -10.05
CA LYS A 248 22.36 -16.33 -10.41
C LYS A 248 21.76 -16.58 -11.80
N MET A 249 20.62 -15.98 -12.12
CA MET A 249 19.98 -16.12 -13.43
C MET A 249 20.88 -15.57 -14.54
N THR A 250 21.53 -14.42 -14.31
CA THR A 250 22.47 -13.83 -15.28
C THR A 250 23.65 -14.76 -15.54
N HIS A 251 24.22 -15.34 -14.49
CA HIS A 251 25.33 -16.28 -14.59
C HIS A 251 24.93 -17.61 -15.25
N ASP A 252 23.77 -18.15 -14.92
CA ASP A 252 23.26 -19.39 -15.50
C ASP A 252 22.94 -19.19 -17.00
N LEU A 253 22.43 -18.02 -17.39
CA LEU A 253 22.25 -17.64 -18.80
C LEU A 253 23.58 -17.53 -19.56
N ALA A 254 24.61 -16.94 -18.96
CA ALA A 254 25.95 -16.88 -19.55
C ALA A 254 26.51 -18.29 -19.80
N LYS A 255 26.40 -19.18 -18.80
CA LYS A 255 26.80 -20.59 -18.93
C LYS A 255 26.05 -21.32 -20.04
N LEU A 256 24.75 -21.10 -20.18
CA LEU A 256 23.94 -21.68 -21.25
C LEU A 256 24.42 -21.22 -22.63
N LYS A 257 24.73 -19.92 -22.79
CA LYS A 257 25.30 -19.39 -24.03
C LYS A 257 26.66 -20.00 -24.35
N ASP A 258 27.54 -20.15 -23.36
CA ASP A 258 28.86 -20.75 -23.55
C ASP A 258 28.77 -22.22 -23.95
N LYS A 259 27.85 -22.98 -23.33
CA LYS A 259 27.58 -24.37 -23.71
C LYS A 259 27.09 -24.47 -25.15
N LEU A 260 26.12 -23.65 -25.54
CA LEU A 260 25.60 -23.63 -26.91
C LEU A 260 26.70 -23.32 -27.95
N ASN A 261 27.56 -22.36 -27.65
CA ASN A 261 28.71 -22.02 -28.50
C ASN A 261 29.74 -23.15 -28.59
N THR A 262 29.93 -23.91 -27.52
CA THR A 262 30.89 -25.03 -27.47
C THR A 262 30.35 -26.25 -28.22
N GLU A 263 29.08 -26.58 -28.05
CA GLU A 263 28.41 -27.68 -28.74
C GLU A 263 28.27 -27.40 -30.25
N SER A 264 27.95 -26.17 -30.64
CA SER A 264 27.92 -25.75 -32.06
C SER A 264 29.29 -25.90 -32.74
N LYS A 265 30.39 -25.68 -32.02
CA LYS A 265 31.76 -25.92 -32.54
C LYS A 265 32.12 -27.41 -32.66
N GLN A 266 31.45 -28.29 -31.92
CA GLN A 266 31.68 -29.74 -31.99
C GLN A 266 30.94 -30.40 -33.15
N GLN A 267 29.82 -29.82 -33.61
CA GLN A 267 29.02 -30.31 -34.75
C GLN A 267 29.72 -30.19 -36.13
N GLY A 268 30.92 -29.59 -36.20
CA GLY A 268 31.77 -29.58 -37.39
C GLY A 268 33.22 -29.98 -37.08
N SER A 269 33.42 -30.90 -36.13
CA SER A 269 34.74 -31.11 -35.55
C SER A 269 35.71 -31.94 -36.41
N LYS A 270 36.93 -31.42 -36.48
CA LYS A 270 38.22 -31.98 -36.93
C LYS A 270 38.38 -33.52 -36.98
N PRO A 271 37.93 -34.33 -36.00
CA PRO A 271 37.95 -35.79 -36.08
C PRO A 271 37.31 -36.37 -37.35
N GLU A 272 36.23 -35.78 -37.86
CA GLU A 272 35.58 -36.31 -39.08
C GLU A 272 36.47 -36.12 -40.34
N ILE A 273 37.24 -35.03 -40.39
CA ILE A 273 38.20 -34.77 -41.47
C ILE A 273 39.43 -35.67 -41.32
N GLU A 274 39.96 -35.83 -40.10
CA GLU A 274 41.10 -36.72 -39.85
C GLU A 274 40.76 -38.18 -40.15
N ASP A 275 39.54 -38.64 -39.84
CA ASP A 275 39.10 -40.00 -40.15
C ASP A 275 38.86 -40.20 -41.65
N LYS A 276 38.31 -39.19 -42.35
CA LYS A 276 38.20 -39.20 -43.82
C LYS A 276 39.56 -39.15 -44.50
N GLN A 277 40.52 -38.39 -43.97
CA GLN A 277 41.91 -38.37 -44.45
C GLN A 277 42.59 -39.73 -44.26
N LYS A 278 42.44 -40.35 -43.08
CA LYS A 278 42.92 -41.72 -42.81
C LYS A 278 42.25 -42.73 -43.75
N GLU A 279 40.97 -42.59 -44.05
CA GLU A 279 40.24 -43.47 -44.96
C GLU A 279 40.76 -43.36 -46.40
N CYS A 280 41.07 -42.14 -46.88
CA CYS A 280 41.74 -41.98 -48.17
C CYS A 280 43.18 -42.54 -48.15
N GLY A 281 43.89 -42.46 -47.02
CA GLY A 281 45.26 -42.95 -46.87
C GLY A 281 45.43 -44.47 -46.76
N LYS A 282 44.35 -45.26 -46.81
CA LYS A 282 44.44 -46.73 -46.83
C LYS A 282 44.90 -47.19 -48.22
N ASN A 283 46.14 -47.65 -48.31
CA ASN A 283 46.75 -48.12 -49.55
C ASN A 283 46.06 -49.39 -50.07
N HIS A 284 46.01 -49.55 -51.40
CA HIS A 284 45.36 -50.63 -52.19
C HIS A 284 43.94 -50.39 -52.73
N ALA A 285 43.44 -49.16 -52.78
CA ALA A 285 42.19 -48.85 -53.48
C ALA A 285 42.40 -48.72 -55.00
N SER A 286 41.55 -49.37 -55.81
CA SER A 286 41.51 -49.13 -57.25
C SER A 286 41.02 -47.70 -57.55
N GLN A 287 41.20 -47.22 -58.79
CA GLN A 287 40.64 -45.91 -59.18
C GLN A 287 39.11 -45.87 -58.94
N TYR A 288 38.42 -46.99 -59.21
CA TYR A 288 36.98 -47.11 -58.97
C TYR A 288 36.61 -46.97 -57.49
N ASP A 289 37.33 -47.65 -56.59
CA ASP A 289 37.08 -47.57 -55.15
C ASP A 289 37.34 -46.16 -54.60
N CYS A 290 38.35 -45.48 -55.16
CA CYS A 290 38.66 -44.11 -54.81
C CYS A 290 37.59 -43.12 -55.28
N ASP A 291 37.10 -43.28 -56.51
CA ASP A 291 36.12 -42.37 -57.10
C ASP A 291 34.71 -42.54 -56.52
N SER A 292 34.41 -43.73 -55.96
CA SER A 292 33.18 -44.02 -55.21
C SER A 292 33.00 -43.18 -53.94
N LYS A 293 34.08 -42.53 -53.48
CA LYS A 293 34.12 -41.71 -52.26
C LYS A 293 34.13 -40.25 -52.66
N ASP A 294 33.17 -39.49 -52.15
CA ASP A 294 32.96 -38.07 -52.40
C ASP A 294 34.02 -37.17 -51.79
N PHE A 295 34.90 -37.69 -50.93
CA PHE A 295 35.98 -36.94 -50.29
C PHE A 295 37.41 -37.41 -50.65
N CYS A 296 37.58 -38.37 -51.56
CA CYS A 296 38.91 -38.82 -52.04
C CYS A 296 39.09 -38.62 -53.56
N THR A 297 40.34 -38.59 -54.03
CA THR A 297 40.74 -38.49 -55.45
C THR A 297 41.92 -39.42 -55.75
N TYR A 298 41.91 -40.02 -56.94
CA TYR A 298 42.96 -40.95 -57.39
C TYR A 298 44.04 -40.20 -58.18
N ASP A 299 45.20 -40.01 -57.57
CA ASP A 299 46.37 -39.35 -58.13
C ASP A 299 47.37 -40.38 -58.67
N LYS A 300 47.39 -40.53 -60.00
CA LYS A 300 48.29 -41.44 -60.73
C LYS A 300 49.76 -41.04 -60.64
N THR A 301 50.08 -39.83 -60.19
CA THR A 301 51.46 -39.34 -60.02
C THR A 301 52.12 -39.84 -58.75
N LYS A 302 51.36 -40.44 -57.83
CA LYS A 302 51.87 -41.03 -56.58
C LYS A 302 52.31 -42.48 -56.74
N ASP A 303 53.18 -42.91 -55.83
CA ASP A 303 53.65 -44.28 -55.71
C ASP A 303 52.49 -45.28 -55.74
N GLU A 304 52.72 -46.43 -56.34
CA GLU A 304 51.79 -47.54 -56.30
C GLU A 304 51.48 -47.91 -54.84
N GLY A 305 50.20 -47.94 -54.49
CA GLY A 305 49.73 -48.02 -53.11
C GLY A 305 49.24 -46.69 -52.55
N LYS A 306 49.88 -45.54 -52.84
CA LYS A 306 49.56 -44.22 -52.24
C LYS A 306 48.72 -43.29 -53.14
N ARG A 307 48.07 -43.85 -54.15
CA ARG A 307 47.38 -43.08 -55.19
C ARG A 307 46.04 -42.50 -54.74
N ARG A 308 45.44 -42.95 -53.65
CA ARG A 308 44.20 -42.37 -53.10
C ARG A 308 44.56 -41.27 -52.10
N VAL A 309 44.07 -40.05 -52.34
CA VAL A 309 44.36 -38.88 -51.50
C VAL A 309 43.07 -38.13 -51.16
N TYR A 310 43.01 -37.52 -49.99
CA TYR A 310 41.89 -36.68 -49.59
C TYR A 310 41.80 -35.42 -50.45
N ASN A 311 40.58 -35.04 -50.86
CA ASN A 311 40.34 -33.84 -51.67
C ASN A 311 39.30 -32.94 -50.99
N GLU A 312 39.78 -31.84 -50.43
CA GLU A 312 38.96 -30.85 -49.72
C GLU A 312 37.89 -30.20 -50.60
N THR A 313 38.19 -29.96 -51.87
CA THR A 313 37.24 -29.33 -52.81
C THR A 313 36.08 -30.28 -53.11
N LYS A 314 36.38 -31.56 -53.37
CA LYS A 314 35.37 -32.60 -53.65
C LYS A 314 34.46 -32.83 -52.43
N ALA A 315 35.05 -32.81 -51.24
CA ALA A 315 34.31 -32.91 -49.98
C ALA A 315 33.34 -31.73 -49.82
N LYS A 316 33.78 -30.48 -50.05
CA LYS A 316 32.94 -29.27 -49.94
C LYS A 316 31.75 -29.28 -50.91
N GLU A 317 31.96 -29.68 -52.17
CA GLU A 317 30.92 -29.67 -53.22
C GLU A 317 29.76 -30.65 -52.96
N LYS A 318 29.99 -31.70 -52.18
CA LYS A 318 28.99 -32.74 -51.85
C LYS A 318 28.37 -32.58 -50.46
N GLY A 319 28.60 -31.45 -49.80
CA GLY A 319 28.02 -31.14 -48.49
C GLY A 319 28.77 -31.77 -47.31
N VAL A 320 30.00 -32.24 -47.51
CA VAL A 320 30.88 -32.57 -46.38
C VAL A 320 31.41 -31.26 -45.82
N THR A 321 31.13 -31.02 -44.54
CA THR A 321 31.57 -29.83 -43.81
C THR A 321 33.10 -29.81 -43.72
N VAL A 322 33.75 -28.95 -44.51
CA VAL A 322 35.18 -28.70 -44.41
C VAL A 322 35.39 -27.33 -43.77
N THR A 323 36.18 -27.29 -42.70
CA THR A 323 36.50 -26.05 -42.00
C THR A 323 37.20 -25.09 -42.96
N GLN A 324 36.65 -23.89 -43.13
CA GLN A 324 37.35 -22.78 -43.75
C GLN A 324 38.40 -22.29 -42.74
N THR A 325 39.68 -22.51 -43.03
CA THR A 325 40.75 -21.80 -42.30
C THR A 325 40.70 -20.35 -42.78
N GLN A 326 40.27 -19.43 -41.91
CA GLN A 326 40.44 -18.00 -42.16
C GLN A 326 41.92 -17.65 -42.00
N THR A 327 42.53 -17.11 -43.06
CA THR A 327 43.77 -16.31 -43.01
C THR A 327 43.50 -14.94 -42.42
#